data_AF-A0A0F9ALK3-F1
#
_entry.id   AF-A0A0F9ALK3-F1
#
_cell.length_a   1.000
_cell.length_b   1.000
_cell.length_c   1.000
_cell.angle_alpha   90.00
_cell.angle_beta   90.00
_cell.angle_gamma   90.00
#
_symmetry.space_group_name_H-M   'P 1'
#
loop_
_entity.id
_entity.type
_entity.pdbx_description
1 polymer ?
#
loop_
_entity_poly.entity_id
_entity_poly.type
_entity_poly.pdbx_seq_one_letter_code
_entity_poly.pdbx_strand_id
1 'polypeptide(L)'
;MLAFIWRSKTEWIPPSMIESEVFMLSWSAKWSDETKIRSQVLTSAEAKAEDDGRIVEGLAKLVRKADYVVGHNVNKFDLKRLNTRVLLNGSQPLGSVQTIDTLLIARQSFDFASNRLGFIAKLLGLGEKHSTSFDLWRRCVRGEAKALKEMRAYNVTDTILVESVFRAMAPYAKKIPRLIDAAEWRQENCPYCGDPREKTASTKRHKRDGEHRTNVNTFPKYRCSNCGRNYRVGRPSAP
;
A
#
# COMPACT_ATOMS: atom_id res chain seq x y z
N MET A 1 18.49 12.16 5.83
CA MET A 1 19.80 11.52 5.57
C MET A 1 20.46 12.18 4.38
N LEU A 2 21.08 13.31 4.68
CA LEU A 2 22.18 13.86 3.90
C LEU A 2 23.47 13.15 4.35
N ALA A 3 24.39 12.88 3.42
CA ALA A 3 25.67 12.25 3.73
C ALA A 3 26.80 12.95 2.96
N PHE A 4 27.89 13.30 3.66
CA PHE A 4 29.12 13.80 3.06
C PHE A 4 30.10 12.63 2.86
N ILE A 5 30.53 12.41 1.62
CA ILE A 5 31.39 11.27 1.26
C ILE A 5 32.61 11.82 0.51
N TRP A 6 33.81 11.50 0.99
CA TRP A 6 35.09 12.02 0.46
C TRP A 6 35.70 11.14 -0.64
N ARG A 7 35.09 9.99 -0.93
CA ARG A 7 35.48 9.07 -2.02
C ARG A 7 34.23 8.52 -2.70
N SER A 8 34.31 8.21 -3.99
CA SER A 8 33.15 7.80 -4.79
C SER A 8 32.76 6.31 -4.68
N LYS A 9 33.47 5.50 -3.88
CA LYS A 9 33.20 4.05 -3.68
C LYS A 9 32.21 3.82 -2.54
N THR A 10 31.56 2.65 -2.55
CA THR A 10 30.59 2.24 -1.52
C THR A 10 31.32 1.97 -0.20
N GLU A 11 31.17 2.86 0.78
CA GLU A 11 31.73 2.70 2.13
C GLU A 11 30.60 2.54 3.15
N TRP A 12 30.91 1.85 4.25
CA TRP A 12 30.06 1.88 5.44
C TRP A 12 30.12 3.28 6.04
N ILE A 13 28.95 3.89 6.27
CA ILE A 13 28.85 5.24 6.84
C ILE A 13 28.62 5.09 8.36
N PRO A 14 29.57 5.51 9.22
CA PRO A 14 29.36 5.48 10.66
C PRO A 14 28.22 6.41 11.06
N PRO A 15 27.46 6.08 12.12
CA PRO A 15 26.41 6.96 12.64
C PRO A 15 26.89 8.38 12.97
N SER A 16 28.15 8.55 13.38
CA SER A 16 28.75 9.85 13.68
C SER A 16 28.91 10.78 12.46
N MET A 17 28.77 10.25 11.24
CA MET A 17 28.82 11.03 9.99
C MET A 17 27.42 11.30 9.41
N ILE A 18 26.36 10.95 10.15
CA ILE A 18 24.99 11.25 9.77
C ILE A 18 24.65 12.64 10.32
N GLU A 19 24.49 13.61 9.41
CA GLU A 19 24.12 14.98 9.78
C GLU A 19 22.63 15.11 10.09
N SER A 20 21.79 14.43 9.32
CA SER A 20 20.35 14.43 9.53
C SER A 20 19.70 13.07 9.36
N GLU A 21 18.70 12.82 10.19
CA GLU A 21 17.85 11.65 10.06
C GLU A 21 17.01 11.67 8.78
N VAL A 22 16.49 10.51 8.38
CA VAL A 22 15.51 10.49 7.27
C VAL A 22 14.22 11.15 7.74
N PHE A 23 13.64 12.02 6.91
CA PHE A 23 12.34 12.65 7.11
C PHE A 23 11.46 12.49 5.86
N MET A 24 10.15 12.68 6.03
CA MET A 24 9.17 12.54 4.98
C MET A 24 9.00 13.85 4.20
N LEU A 25 9.09 13.80 2.87
CA LEU A 25 8.85 14.97 2.01
C LEU A 25 7.38 15.10 1.62
N SER A 26 6.72 13.97 1.37
CA SER A 26 5.34 13.91 0.90
C SER A 26 4.77 12.52 1.10
N TRP A 27 3.44 12.43 1.06
CA TRP A 27 2.71 11.17 1.02
C TRP A 27 1.44 11.32 0.17
N SER A 28 0.93 10.19 -0.29
CA SER A 28 -0.36 10.07 -0.96
C SER A 28 -1.04 8.78 -0.51
N ALA A 29 -2.35 8.84 -0.31
CA ALA A 29 -3.18 7.75 0.15
C ALA A 29 -4.61 7.89 -0.38
N LYS A 30 -5.29 6.76 -0.54
CA LYS A 30 -6.67 6.70 -1.06
C LYS A 30 -7.44 5.64 -0.27
N TRP A 31 -8.64 5.99 0.17
CA TRP A 31 -9.57 4.99 0.71
C TRP A 31 -10.12 4.14 -0.43
N SER A 32 -10.31 2.85 -0.20
CA SER A 32 -10.71 1.89 -1.24
C SER A 32 -12.09 2.19 -1.84
N ASP A 33 -12.98 2.79 -1.05
CA ASP A 33 -14.37 3.14 -1.37
C ASP A 33 -14.53 4.59 -1.87
N GLU A 34 -13.47 5.39 -1.84
CA GLU A 34 -13.47 6.76 -2.35
C GLU A 34 -12.70 6.88 -3.67
N THR A 35 -13.08 7.84 -4.51
CA THR A 35 -12.29 8.25 -5.68
C THR A 35 -11.23 9.29 -5.31
N LYS A 36 -11.41 10.00 -4.20
CA LYS A 36 -10.56 11.10 -3.78
C LYS A 36 -9.22 10.61 -3.22
N ILE A 37 -8.14 11.06 -3.83
CA ILE A 37 -6.79 10.86 -3.33
C ILE A 37 -6.44 11.98 -2.35
N ARG A 38 -6.00 11.60 -1.16
CA ARG A 38 -5.46 12.50 -0.14
C ARG A 38 -3.95 12.51 -0.29
N SER A 39 -3.36 13.69 -0.24
CA SER A 39 -1.91 13.84 -0.29
C SER A 39 -1.48 15.10 0.43
N GLN A 40 -0.31 15.05 1.04
CA GLN A 40 0.36 16.20 1.63
C GLN A 40 1.82 16.20 1.22
N VAL A 41 2.41 17.39 1.23
CA VAL A 41 3.83 17.65 0.99
C VAL A 41 4.27 18.73 1.95
N LEU A 42 5.56 18.75 2.27
CA LEU A 42 6.16 19.84 3.03
C LEU A 42 5.99 21.17 2.30
N THR A 43 5.94 22.24 3.08
CA THR A 43 6.19 23.60 2.60
C THR A 43 7.69 23.81 2.39
N SER A 44 8.06 24.89 1.70
CA SER A 44 9.47 25.25 1.52
C SER A 44 10.22 25.50 2.83
N ALA A 45 9.53 26.03 3.85
CA ALA A 45 10.11 26.28 5.17
C ALA A 45 10.31 24.97 5.93
N GLU A 46 9.28 24.13 6.01
CA GLU A 46 9.33 22.80 6.63
C GLU A 46 10.43 21.93 6.02
N ALA A 47 10.56 21.91 4.69
CA ALA A 47 11.59 21.13 4.00
C ALA A 47 13.02 21.55 4.38
N LYS A 48 13.27 22.86 4.50
CA LYS A 48 14.58 23.39 4.92
C LYS A 48 14.86 23.17 6.40
N ALA A 49 13.81 23.13 7.22
CA ALA A 49 13.89 22.84 8.64
C ALA A 49 13.89 21.33 8.94
N GLU A 50 13.73 20.48 7.92
CA GLU A 50 13.53 19.03 8.04
C GLU A 50 12.37 18.64 8.98
N ASP A 51 11.38 19.53 9.10
CA ASP A 51 10.21 19.34 9.96
C ASP A 51 9.08 18.69 9.16
N ASP A 52 8.87 17.39 9.39
CA ASP A 52 7.80 16.61 8.78
C ASP A 52 6.60 16.35 9.70
N GLY A 53 6.58 16.94 10.91
CA GLY A 53 5.59 16.63 11.94
C GLY A 53 4.15 16.79 11.47
N ARG A 54 3.86 17.89 10.76
CA ARG A 54 2.52 18.16 10.20
C ARG A 54 2.06 17.05 9.25
N ILE A 55 2.91 16.66 8.30
CA ILE A 55 2.51 15.68 7.29
C ILE A 55 2.51 14.25 7.85
N VAL A 56 3.43 13.95 8.77
CA VAL A 56 3.49 12.66 9.47
C VAL A 56 2.22 12.42 10.27
N GLU A 57 1.76 13.41 11.05
CA GLU A 57 0.51 13.28 11.78
C GLU A 57 -0.70 13.17 10.83
N GLY A 58 -0.66 13.86 9.70
CA GLY A 58 -1.67 13.73 8.64
C GLY A 58 -1.82 12.30 8.13
N LEU A 59 -0.72 11.62 7.85
CA LEU A 59 -0.72 10.21 7.41
C LEU A 59 -1.03 9.25 8.55
N ALA A 60 -0.46 9.48 9.73
CA ALA A 60 -0.69 8.64 10.92
C ALA A 60 -2.18 8.57 11.29
N LYS A 61 -2.90 9.69 11.20
CA LYS A 61 -4.37 9.72 11.41
C LYS A 61 -5.14 8.83 10.44
N LEU A 62 -4.70 8.71 9.20
CA LEU A 62 -5.33 7.82 8.21
C LEU A 62 -5.01 6.36 8.54
N VAL A 63 -3.73 6.09 8.83
CA VAL A 63 -3.24 4.74 9.14
C VAL A 63 -3.90 4.17 10.40
N ARG A 64 -4.04 4.96 11.47
CA ARG A 64 -4.71 4.55 12.72
C ARG A 64 -6.20 4.21 12.51
N LYS A 65 -6.83 4.74 11.44
CA LYS A 65 -8.25 4.49 11.12
C LYS A 65 -8.45 3.36 10.12
N ALA A 66 -7.40 2.88 9.47
CA ALA A 66 -7.52 1.90 8.41
C ALA A 66 -7.60 0.49 9.00
N ASP A 67 -8.55 -0.32 8.53
CA ASP A 67 -8.58 -1.75 8.82
C ASP A 67 -7.34 -2.43 8.22
N TYR A 68 -7.03 -2.06 6.98
CA TYR A 68 -5.88 -2.56 6.24
C TYR A 68 -5.17 -1.43 5.51
N VAL A 69 -3.84 -1.42 5.60
CA VAL A 69 -2.99 -0.57 4.75
C VAL A 69 -2.45 -1.40 3.58
N VAL A 70 -2.81 -1.00 2.37
CA VAL A 70 -2.32 -1.62 1.13
C VAL A 70 -1.12 -0.82 0.63
N GLY A 71 -0.05 -1.50 0.26
CA GLY A 71 1.12 -0.84 -0.34
C GLY A 71 2.07 -1.81 -1.01
N HIS A 72 3.15 -1.30 -1.60
CA HIS A 72 4.20 -2.10 -2.22
C HIS A 72 5.46 -2.02 -1.38
N ASN A 73 5.84 -3.12 -0.73
CA ASN A 73 6.91 -3.17 0.28
C ASN A 73 6.59 -2.37 1.57
N VAL A 74 5.31 -2.12 1.83
CA VAL A 74 4.81 -1.33 2.96
C VAL A 74 5.31 -1.82 4.32
N ASN A 75 5.49 -3.14 4.46
CA ASN A 75 5.91 -3.76 5.72
C ASN A 75 7.37 -3.50 6.07
N LYS A 76 8.23 -3.35 5.05
CA LYS A 76 9.67 -3.15 5.24
C LYS A 76 10.09 -1.70 5.04
N PHE A 77 9.26 -0.87 4.44
CA PHE A 77 9.58 0.51 4.11
C PHE A 77 8.62 1.49 4.75
N ASP A 78 7.43 1.71 4.16
CA ASP A 78 6.55 2.83 4.50
C ASP A 78 6.13 2.86 5.98
N LEU A 79 5.60 1.77 6.52
CA LEU A 79 5.12 1.74 7.90
C LEU A 79 6.26 1.83 8.92
N LYS A 80 7.43 1.24 8.61
CA LYS A 80 8.61 1.38 9.48
C LYS A 80 9.09 2.83 9.50
N ARG A 81 9.20 3.47 8.33
CA ARG A 81 9.59 4.88 8.20
C ARG A 81 8.59 5.79 8.91
N LEU A 82 7.29 5.60 8.69
CA LEU A 82 6.25 6.37 9.35
C LEU A 82 6.30 6.19 10.87
N ASN A 83 6.42 4.96 11.37
CA ASN A 83 6.48 4.72 12.81
C ASN A 83 7.70 5.36 13.47
N THR A 84 8.86 5.33 12.80
CA THR A 84 10.05 6.07 13.25
C THR A 84 9.79 7.57 13.32
N ARG A 85 9.18 8.16 12.28
CA ARG A 85 8.87 9.60 12.29
C ARG A 85 7.82 9.99 13.32
N VAL A 86 6.79 9.15 13.52
CA VAL A 86 5.80 9.34 14.59
C VAL A 86 6.48 9.39 15.95
N LEU A 87 7.43 8.48 16.21
CA LEU A 87 8.22 8.48 17.45
C LEU A 87 9.07 9.76 17.59
N LEU A 88 9.82 10.13 16.56
CA LEU A 88 10.70 11.31 16.59
C LEU A 88 9.94 12.63 16.73
N ASN A 89 8.72 12.72 16.19
CA ASN A 89 7.86 13.90 16.29
C ASN A 89 7.03 13.93 17.60
N GLY A 90 7.18 12.95 18.50
CA GLY A 90 6.41 12.90 19.75
C GLY A 90 4.91 12.65 19.56
N SER A 91 4.50 12.11 18.40
CA SER A 91 3.11 11.78 18.08
C SER A 91 2.69 10.46 18.73
N GLN A 92 1.38 10.25 18.86
CA GLN A 92 0.82 8.99 19.33
C GLN A 92 1.21 7.82 18.38
N PRO A 93 1.47 6.62 18.91
CA PRO A 93 1.85 5.46 18.09
C PRO A 93 0.79 5.12 17.05
N LEU A 94 1.18 4.40 16.00
CA LEU A 94 0.25 3.94 14.95
C LEU A 94 -0.70 2.83 15.44
N GLY A 95 -0.34 2.11 16.51
CA GLY A 95 -1.06 0.92 16.95
C GLY A 95 -0.80 -0.30 16.07
N SER A 96 -1.57 -1.36 16.30
CA SER A 96 -1.52 -2.57 15.46
C SER A 96 -2.29 -2.34 14.16
N VAL A 97 -1.56 -2.22 13.06
CA VAL A 97 -2.14 -2.00 11.72
C VAL A 97 -1.96 -3.27 10.90
N GLN A 98 -3.05 -3.77 10.31
CA GLN A 98 -2.96 -4.89 9.38
C GLN A 98 -2.58 -4.40 7.99
N THR A 99 -1.86 -5.23 7.24
CA THR A 99 -1.20 -4.80 6.00
C THR A 99 -1.46 -5.79 4.87
N ILE A 100 -1.63 -5.26 3.66
CA ILE A 100 -1.64 -6.03 2.43
C ILE A 100 -0.48 -5.56 1.55
N ASP A 101 0.63 -6.29 1.63
CA ASP A 101 1.86 -5.96 0.90
C ASP A 101 1.87 -6.63 -0.48
N THR A 102 1.70 -5.82 -1.53
CA THR A 102 1.68 -6.28 -2.91
C THR A 102 3.01 -6.89 -3.37
N LEU A 103 4.14 -6.51 -2.77
CA LEU A 103 5.44 -7.14 -3.06
C LEU A 103 5.48 -8.58 -2.52
N LEU A 104 4.88 -8.82 -1.36
CA LEU A 104 4.76 -10.19 -0.82
C LEU A 104 3.81 -11.02 -1.67
N ILE A 105 2.69 -10.45 -2.12
CA ILE A 105 1.76 -11.12 -3.04
C ILE A 105 2.49 -11.53 -4.33
N ALA A 106 3.25 -10.59 -4.93
CA ALA A 106 4.02 -10.82 -6.14
C ALA A 106 4.97 -12.01 -5.98
N ARG A 107 5.81 -12.00 -4.93
CA ARG A 107 6.79 -13.06 -4.64
C ARG A 107 6.18 -14.42 -4.30
N GLN A 108 5.00 -14.44 -3.67
CA GLN A 108 4.38 -15.68 -3.23
C GLN A 108 3.57 -16.35 -4.34
N SER A 109 3.01 -15.57 -5.25
CA SER A 109 1.98 -16.04 -6.19
C SER A 109 2.44 -16.06 -7.64
N PHE A 110 3.55 -15.38 -7.97
CA PHE A 110 4.02 -15.22 -9.34
C PHE A 110 5.55 -15.39 -9.45
N ASP A 111 6.01 -15.66 -10.67
CA ASP A 111 7.43 -15.75 -11.02
C ASP A 111 7.79 -14.62 -12.01
N PHE A 112 7.66 -13.37 -11.57
CA PHE A 112 8.03 -12.22 -12.39
C PHE A 112 9.55 -12.08 -12.45
N ALA A 113 10.09 -11.74 -13.63
CA ALA A 113 11.51 -11.43 -13.79
C ALA A 113 12.00 -10.28 -12.88
N SER A 114 11.10 -9.37 -12.50
CA SER A 114 11.35 -8.36 -11.47
C SER A 114 10.08 -8.08 -10.68
N ASN A 115 10.23 -7.98 -9.36
CA ASN A 115 9.12 -7.68 -8.46
C ASN A 115 8.94 -6.17 -8.19
N ARG A 116 9.64 -5.29 -8.94
CA ARG A 116 9.48 -3.84 -8.81
C ARG A 116 8.09 -3.43 -9.32
N LEU A 117 7.39 -2.58 -8.56
CA LEU A 117 6.06 -2.08 -8.93
C LEU A 117 5.96 -1.62 -10.39
N GLY A 118 6.88 -0.77 -10.86
CA GLY A 118 6.85 -0.25 -12.23
C GLY A 118 7.04 -1.34 -13.30
N PHE A 119 7.82 -2.39 -13.01
CA PHE A 119 7.98 -3.52 -13.91
C PHE A 119 6.69 -4.34 -14.00
N ILE A 120 6.08 -4.65 -12.85
CA ILE A 120 4.81 -5.39 -12.79
C ILE A 120 3.70 -4.60 -13.49
N ALA A 121 3.59 -3.30 -13.20
CA ALA A 121 2.56 -2.45 -13.81
C ALA A 121 2.69 -2.39 -15.33
N LYS A 122 3.91 -2.23 -15.86
CA LYS A 122 4.19 -2.25 -17.29
C LYS A 122 3.83 -3.61 -17.91
N LEU A 123 4.25 -4.71 -17.28
CA LEU A 123 3.96 -6.06 -17.76
C LEU A 123 2.45 -6.35 -17.84
N LEU A 124 1.67 -5.81 -16.91
CA LEU A 124 0.21 -5.96 -16.87
C LEU A 124 -0.55 -4.93 -17.72
N GLY A 125 0.15 -4.01 -18.41
CA GLY A 125 -0.49 -2.96 -19.21
C GLY A 125 -1.24 -1.90 -18.38
N LEU A 126 -0.87 -1.70 -17.11
CA LEU A 126 -1.54 -0.79 -16.17
C LEU A 126 -0.93 0.62 -16.14
N GLY A 127 -0.01 0.89 -17.06
CA GLY A 127 0.74 2.14 -17.14
C GLY A 127 2.19 2.01 -16.66
N GLU A 128 2.96 3.07 -16.87
CA GLU A 128 4.35 3.14 -16.46
C GLU A 128 4.51 4.04 -15.25
N LYS A 129 5.39 3.61 -14.33
CA LYS A 129 5.83 4.46 -13.23
C LYS A 129 6.67 5.60 -13.81
N HIS A 130 6.30 6.85 -13.58
CA HIS A 130 7.13 7.99 -13.96
C HIS A 130 8.54 7.83 -13.38
N SER A 131 9.56 8.07 -14.19
CA SER A 131 10.93 8.08 -13.70
C SER A 131 11.11 9.32 -12.83
N THR A 132 11.58 9.12 -11.59
CA THR A 132 12.12 10.21 -10.78
C THR A 132 13.62 10.15 -10.82
N SER A 133 14.25 11.32 -10.94
CA SER A 133 15.68 11.47 -10.75
C SER A 133 15.98 11.75 -9.28
N PHE A 134 17.20 11.42 -8.84
CA PHE A 134 17.73 11.87 -7.54
C PHE A 134 17.73 13.41 -7.42
N ASP A 135 17.75 14.13 -8.54
CA ASP A 135 17.69 15.59 -8.57
C ASP A 135 16.38 16.14 -7.98
N LEU A 136 15.23 15.52 -8.29
CA LEU A 136 13.94 15.94 -7.73
C LEU A 136 13.97 15.90 -6.19
N TRP A 137 14.55 14.84 -5.60
CA TRP A 137 14.69 14.69 -4.16
C TRP A 137 15.55 15.80 -3.56
N ARG A 138 16.70 16.09 -4.17
CA ARG A 138 17.61 17.15 -3.73
C ARG A 138 16.94 18.52 -3.74
N ARG A 139 16.19 18.83 -4.80
CA ARG A 139 15.44 20.08 -4.95
C ARG A 139 14.32 20.20 -3.91
N CYS A 140 13.66 19.10 -3.58
CA CYS A 140 12.66 19.06 -2.50
C CYS A 140 13.29 19.36 -1.13
N VAL A 141 14.42 18.74 -0.80
CA VAL A 141 15.13 19.00 0.48
C VAL A 141 15.59 20.46 0.59
N ARG A 142 15.97 21.09 -0.53
CA ARG A 142 16.28 22.53 -0.58
C ARG A 142 15.06 23.45 -0.43
N GLY A 143 13.86 22.89 -0.34
CA GLY A 143 12.61 23.61 -0.20
C GLY A 143 12.14 24.28 -1.49
N GLU A 144 12.52 23.78 -2.67
CA GLU A 144 12.02 24.33 -3.93
C GLU A 144 10.52 24.02 -4.11
N ALA A 145 9.68 25.06 -4.08
CA ALA A 145 8.23 24.89 -4.12
C ALA A 145 7.72 24.14 -5.36
N LYS A 146 8.35 24.33 -6.53
CA LYS A 146 8.00 23.61 -7.76
C LYS A 146 8.33 22.12 -7.65
N ALA A 147 9.50 21.78 -7.10
CA ALA A 147 9.92 20.39 -6.88
C ALA A 147 9.01 19.68 -5.88
N LEU A 148 8.61 20.36 -4.80
CA LEU A 148 7.67 19.80 -3.81
C LEU A 148 6.30 19.50 -4.45
N LYS A 149 5.77 20.40 -5.31
CA LYS A 149 4.54 20.15 -6.06
C LYS A 149 4.67 18.95 -7.01
N GLU A 150 5.80 18.85 -7.71
CA GLU A 150 6.11 17.73 -8.59
C GLU A 150 6.20 16.39 -7.82
N MET A 151 6.89 16.38 -6.67
CA MET A 151 6.98 15.22 -5.79
C MET A 151 5.61 14.78 -5.26
N ARG A 152 4.71 15.72 -4.98
CA ARG A 152 3.33 15.39 -4.59
C ARG A 152 2.57 14.72 -5.75
N ALA A 153 2.67 15.26 -6.96
CA ALA A 153 2.01 14.69 -8.13
C ALA A 153 2.54 13.28 -8.44
N TYR A 154 3.85 13.08 -8.31
CA TYR A 154 4.48 11.78 -8.43
C TYR A 154 3.90 10.74 -7.47
N ASN A 155 3.81 11.07 -6.18
CA ASN A 155 3.25 10.15 -5.18
C ASN A 155 1.78 9.80 -5.44
N VAL A 156 1.00 10.74 -5.98
CA VAL A 156 -0.40 10.51 -6.37
C VAL A 156 -0.47 9.47 -7.47
N THR A 157 0.36 9.58 -8.52
CA THR A 157 0.41 8.57 -9.58
C THR A 157 0.85 7.20 -9.05
N ASP A 158 1.85 7.15 -8.18
CA ASP A 158 2.29 5.91 -7.54
C ASP A 158 1.16 5.24 -6.74
N THR A 159 0.32 6.01 -6.05
CA THR A 159 -0.85 5.49 -5.32
C THR A 159 -1.86 4.81 -6.25
N ILE A 160 -2.16 5.45 -7.39
CA ILE A 160 -3.08 4.90 -8.41
C ILE A 160 -2.51 3.61 -9.00
N LEU A 161 -1.19 3.58 -9.24
CA LEU A 161 -0.50 2.43 -9.80
C LEU A 161 -0.49 1.24 -8.83
N VAL A 162 -0.22 1.49 -7.54
CA VAL A 162 -0.30 0.48 -6.48
C VAL A 162 -1.71 -0.10 -6.39
N GLU A 163 -2.75 0.74 -6.41
CA GLU A 163 -4.13 0.27 -6.37
C GLU A 163 -4.46 -0.62 -7.59
N SER A 164 -4.07 -0.19 -8.79
CA SER A 164 -4.31 -0.94 -10.03
C SER A 164 -3.60 -2.30 -10.01
N VAL A 165 -2.32 -2.31 -9.62
CA VAL A 165 -1.52 -3.54 -9.50
C VAL A 165 -2.08 -4.46 -8.42
N PHE A 166 -2.48 -3.91 -7.28
CA PHE A 166 -3.14 -4.67 -6.22
C PHE A 166 -4.41 -5.35 -6.73
N ARG A 167 -5.32 -4.60 -7.36
CA ARG A 167 -6.58 -5.14 -7.88
C ARG A 167 -6.36 -6.25 -8.91
N ALA A 168 -5.34 -6.12 -9.77
CA ALA A 168 -4.99 -7.13 -10.77
C ALA A 168 -4.41 -8.42 -10.15
N MET A 169 -3.58 -8.29 -9.10
CA MET A 169 -2.92 -9.44 -8.47
C MET A 169 -3.74 -10.09 -7.34
N ALA A 170 -4.60 -9.34 -6.66
CA ALA A 170 -5.41 -9.81 -5.53
C ALA A 170 -6.16 -11.13 -5.80
N PRO A 171 -6.69 -11.42 -7.00
CA PRO A 171 -7.39 -12.67 -7.27
C PRO A 171 -6.52 -13.92 -7.19
N TYR A 172 -5.22 -13.76 -7.45
CA TYR A 172 -4.22 -14.83 -7.45
C TYR A 172 -3.48 -14.95 -6.12
N ALA A 173 -3.64 -13.98 -5.22
CA ALA A 173 -2.91 -13.93 -3.96
C ALA A 173 -3.23 -15.14 -3.08
N LYS A 174 -2.21 -15.94 -2.75
CA LYS A 174 -2.34 -17.13 -1.89
C LYS A 174 -2.95 -16.81 -0.51
N LYS A 175 -2.56 -15.68 0.07
CA LYS A 175 -3.08 -15.18 1.35
C LYS A 175 -3.50 -13.73 1.18
N ILE A 176 -4.75 -13.44 1.47
CA ILE A 176 -5.28 -12.09 1.63
C ILE A 176 -6.33 -12.15 2.76
N PRO A 177 -6.38 -11.14 3.65
CA PRO A 177 -7.44 -11.08 4.64
C PRO A 177 -8.80 -10.87 3.99
N ARG A 178 -9.87 -11.17 4.73
CA ARG A 178 -11.21 -10.78 4.31
C ARG A 178 -11.33 -9.27 4.46
N LEU A 179 -11.82 -8.62 3.41
CA LEU A 179 -12.07 -7.18 3.38
C LEU A 179 -13.49 -6.82 3.87
N ILE A 180 -14.32 -7.84 4.14
CA ILE A 180 -15.65 -7.70 4.72
C ILE A 180 -15.57 -8.23 6.15
N ASP A 181 -16.22 -7.52 7.07
CA ASP A 181 -16.38 -7.96 8.45
C ASP A 181 -17.04 -9.35 8.50
N ALA A 182 -16.57 -10.21 9.41
CA ALA A 182 -17.10 -11.56 9.57
C ALA A 182 -18.59 -11.56 9.95
N ALA A 183 -19.05 -10.58 10.74
CA ALA A 183 -20.45 -10.41 11.12
C ALA A 183 -21.33 -9.91 9.95
N GLU A 184 -20.74 -9.14 9.02
CA GLU A 184 -21.44 -8.67 7.82
C GLU A 184 -21.41 -9.67 6.67
N TRP A 185 -20.50 -10.65 6.71
CA TRP A 185 -20.28 -11.57 5.61
C TRP A 185 -21.44 -12.54 5.46
N ARG A 186 -22.28 -12.26 4.46
CA ARG A 186 -23.22 -13.25 3.92
C ARG A 186 -22.45 -14.17 2.98
N GLN A 187 -22.68 -15.48 3.10
CA GLN A 187 -22.02 -16.55 2.34
C GLN A 187 -22.06 -16.36 0.81
N GLU A 188 -22.92 -15.46 0.35
CA GLU A 188 -23.20 -15.13 -1.03
C GLU A 188 -22.41 -13.93 -1.56
N ASN A 189 -21.56 -13.29 -0.75
CA ASN A 189 -20.71 -12.15 -1.17
C ASN A 189 -19.24 -12.55 -1.21
N CYS A 190 -18.46 -11.92 -2.09
CA CYS A 190 -17.02 -12.21 -2.15
C CYS A 190 -16.32 -11.53 -0.96
N PRO A 191 -15.72 -12.30 -0.03
CA PRO A 191 -15.12 -11.69 1.16
C PRO A 191 -13.80 -10.96 0.87
N TYR A 192 -13.29 -11.00 -0.36
CA TYR A 192 -11.93 -10.57 -0.69
C TYR A 192 -11.86 -9.39 -1.67
N CYS A 193 -12.95 -9.05 -2.36
CA CYS A 193 -12.96 -7.94 -3.32
C CYS A 193 -13.39 -6.62 -2.69
N GLY A 194 -14.21 -6.66 -1.63
CA GLY A 194 -14.64 -5.48 -0.87
C GLY A 194 -15.43 -4.45 -1.68
N ASP A 195 -16.04 -4.82 -2.82
CA ASP A 195 -16.76 -3.84 -3.66
C ASP A 195 -18.07 -3.41 -2.99
N PRO A 196 -18.28 -2.12 -2.68
CA PRO A 196 -19.51 -1.64 -2.05
C PRO A 196 -20.75 -1.85 -2.94
N ARG A 197 -20.59 -2.03 -4.26
CA ARG A 197 -21.68 -2.41 -5.18
C ARG A 197 -22.12 -3.86 -5.01
N GLU A 198 -21.42 -4.68 -4.22
CA GLU A 198 -21.93 -5.97 -3.73
C GLU A 198 -22.94 -5.80 -2.59
N LYS A 199 -22.94 -4.68 -1.84
CA LYS A 199 -23.92 -4.46 -0.76
C LYS A 199 -25.36 -4.32 -1.28
N THR A 200 -25.55 -3.95 -2.55
CA THR A 200 -26.86 -3.73 -3.19
C THR A 200 -27.22 -4.72 -4.28
N ALA A 201 -26.33 -5.66 -4.63
CA ALA A 201 -26.55 -6.53 -5.77
C ALA A 201 -26.40 -8.01 -5.41
N SER A 202 -27.54 -8.59 -5.02
CA SER A 202 -28.00 -9.93 -5.40
C SER A 202 -26.93 -10.99 -5.64
N THR A 203 -26.85 -12.00 -4.77
CA THR A 203 -26.89 -13.47 -5.00
C THR A 203 -26.49 -14.10 -6.34
N LYS A 204 -26.53 -13.37 -7.46
CA LYS A 204 -26.36 -13.82 -8.85
C LYS A 204 -24.93 -13.66 -9.41
N ARG A 205 -23.96 -13.12 -8.65
CA ARG A 205 -22.59 -12.82 -9.14
C ARG A 205 -21.52 -13.87 -8.82
N HIS A 206 -21.90 -14.99 -8.22
CA HIS A 206 -20.96 -16.04 -7.83
C HIS A 206 -21.34 -17.35 -8.52
N LYS A 207 -20.52 -17.75 -9.48
CA LYS A 207 -20.70 -19.05 -10.15
C LYS A 207 -20.03 -20.11 -9.30
N ARG A 208 -20.76 -21.17 -8.96
CA ARG A 208 -20.17 -22.38 -8.40
C ARG A 208 -19.15 -22.92 -9.41
N ASP A 209 -17.93 -23.11 -8.96
CA ASP A 209 -16.77 -23.51 -9.76
C ASP A 209 -16.22 -24.86 -9.25
N GLY A 210 -17.11 -25.82 -9.03
CA GLY A 210 -16.77 -27.13 -8.47
C GLY A 210 -16.57 -27.13 -6.95
N GLU A 211 -15.68 -28.00 -6.47
CA GLU A 211 -15.50 -28.30 -5.06
C GLU A 211 -14.04 -28.14 -4.63
N HIS A 212 -13.84 -27.79 -3.37
CA HIS A 212 -12.53 -27.72 -2.72
C HIS A 212 -12.48 -28.74 -1.60
N ARG A 213 -11.59 -29.73 -1.75
CA ARG A 213 -11.37 -30.77 -0.76
C ARG A 213 -10.26 -30.37 0.21
N THR A 214 -10.53 -30.58 1.48
CA THR A 214 -9.56 -30.52 2.58
C THR A 214 -9.42 -31.93 3.15
N ASN A 215 -8.39 -32.17 3.98
CA ASN A 215 -8.18 -33.49 4.60
C ASN A 215 -9.38 -33.99 5.41
N VAL A 216 -10.28 -33.09 5.84
CA VAL A 216 -11.40 -33.41 6.75
C VAL A 216 -12.78 -33.11 6.16
N ASN A 217 -12.88 -32.40 5.03
CA ASN A 217 -14.18 -31.96 4.49
C ASN A 217 -14.10 -31.48 3.03
N THR A 218 -15.24 -31.47 2.34
CA THR A 218 -15.41 -30.93 0.98
C THR A 218 -16.32 -29.70 1.03
N PHE A 219 -15.87 -28.60 0.43
CA PHE A 219 -16.61 -27.33 0.39
C PHE A 219 -16.94 -26.94 -1.05
N PRO A 220 -18.10 -26.30 -1.30
CA PRO A 220 -18.34 -25.69 -2.59
C PRO A 220 -17.36 -24.53 -2.82
N LYS A 221 -16.75 -24.51 -4.02
CA LYS A 221 -15.88 -23.43 -4.48
C LYS A 221 -16.69 -22.49 -5.37
N TYR A 222 -16.48 -21.20 -5.22
CA TYR A 222 -17.13 -20.16 -6.01
C TYR A 222 -16.10 -19.26 -6.65
N ARG A 223 -16.40 -18.79 -7.86
CA ARG A 223 -15.62 -17.75 -8.55
C ARG A 223 -16.38 -16.44 -8.52
N CYS A 224 -15.76 -15.39 -7.98
CA CYS A 224 -16.32 -14.04 -8.00
C CYS A 224 -16.32 -13.51 -9.45
N SER A 225 -17.45 -13.00 -9.95
CA SER A 225 -17.52 -12.43 -11.30
C SER A 225 -16.84 -11.06 -11.41
N ASN A 226 -16.64 -10.35 -10.29
CA ASN A 226 -16.01 -9.02 -10.26
C ASN A 226 -14.49 -9.11 -10.24
N CYS A 227 -13.93 -9.70 -9.17
CA CYS A 227 -12.48 -9.83 -9.03
C CYS A 227 -11.93 -11.11 -9.66
N GLY A 228 -12.75 -12.10 -10.04
CA GLY A 228 -12.25 -13.36 -10.58
C GLY A 228 -11.64 -14.33 -9.56
N ARG A 229 -11.53 -13.92 -8.28
CA ARG A 229 -10.96 -14.75 -7.21
C ARG A 229 -11.85 -15.95 -6.91
N ASN A 230 -11.21 -17.11 -6.71
CA ASN A 230 -11.86 -18.28 -6.17
C ASN A 230 -11.91 -18.20 -4.64
N TYR A 231 -13.07 -18.50 -4.06
CA TYR A 231 -13.25 -18.59 -2.62
C TYR A 231 -14.15 -19.77 -2.25
N ARG A 232 -14.03 -20.20 -0.99
CA ARG A 232 -14.88 -21.24 -0.41
C ARG A 232 -15.81 -20.61 0.60
N VAL A 233 -17.02 -21.13 0.69
CA VAL A 233 -17.95 -20.77 1.76
C VAL A 233 -17.61 -21.64 2.97
N GLY A 234 -17.32 -21.01 4.12
CA GLY A 234 -17.17 -21.74 5.38
C GLY A 234 -18.53 -22.27 5.84
N ARG A 235 -18.56 -23.29 6.72
CA ARG A 235 -19.80 -23.60 7.44
C ARG A 235 -20.28 -22.31 8.15
N PRO A 236 -21.60 -22.03 8.19
CA PRO A 236 -22.09 -20.99 9.07
C PRO A 236 -21.55 -21.26 10.48
N SER A 237 -21.09 -20.22 11.17
CA SER A 237 -20.94 -20.29 12.62
C SER A 237 -22.26 -20.82 13.15
N ALA A 238 -22.22 -21.98 13.81
CA ALA A 238 -23.42 -22.51 14.46
C ALA A 238 -23.98 -21.41 15.38
N PRO A 239 -25.32 -21.26 15.44
CA PRO A 239 -25.96 -20.26 16.28
C PRO A 239 -25.54 -20.38 17.75
#